data_AF-A0A417HNY1-F1
#
_entry.id   AF-A0A417HNY1-F1
#
_cell.length_a   1.000
_cell.length_b   1.000
_cell.length_c   1.000
_cell.angle_alpha   90.00
_cell.angle_beta   90.00
_cell.angle_gamma   90.00
#
_symmetry.space_group_name_H-M   'P 1'
#
loop_
_entity.id
_entity.type
_entity.pdbx_description
1 polymer ?
#
loop_
_entity_poly.entity_id
_entity_poly.type
_entity_poly.pdbx_seq_one_letter_code
_entity_poly.pdbx_strand_id
1 'polypeptide(L)'
;MPEDQKSGFSEAVETGASAAHTIRGAIKTGKAISSAAKGAAAGGPYGAVAGAVWAGRKHIGKIIVAVIALLMLPVLFVLMLPGLIFGGLTNAFSPSDPEIPILNSETAIIENANEITFTLNGILGEALDDVLARIEADFAASEADHMEVKNAYSGGPIYNANLFISQYCAAKDKDFESISLNDLAATLRENKQHLYSYTSKQEIRESTVTDPETGEETTEPETWMVYTVRYNGESYFSDVVFQLTDDQKELAADYASNLSLFLGDGLLQNLEAWTGNSITSLGDVTFTDGITPVVYYNQLDERYAGKAYGTDNIGGYGCGPTAMAIVVSSLTDDMVDPVEMAEWSYNNGYWCKSSGSYHALIPAAAGEWGLPVSGCTTAEPQRITDALANGKLVVAIMSEGHFTSSGHFIVLRGVKDGKIMVADPASYTRSEQLWDLSIILNEASRRAGAGGPFWIIG
;
A
#
# COMPACT_ATOMS: atom_id res chain seq x y z
N MET A 1 -31.22 -2.84 15.92
CA MET A 1 -30.29 -1.91 16.56
C MET A 1 -28.91 -2.21 16.00
N PRO A 2 -28.35 -1.34 15.16
CA PRO A 2 -26.91 -1.19 15.03
C PRO A 2 -26.47 0.08 15.76
N GLU A 3 -25.36 -0.01 16.48
CA GLU A 3 -24.64 1.13 17.03
C GLU A 3 -23.75 1.71 15.93
N ASP A 4 -24.03 2.95 15.52
CA ASP A 4 -23.15 3.73 14.64
C ASP A 4 -21.93 4.19 15.45
N GLN A 5 -20.75 3.69 15.09
CA GLN A 5 -19.47 4.22 15.53
C GLN A 5 -19.22 5.56 14.81
N LYS A 6 -19.64 6.65 15.44
CA LYS A 6 -19.34 8.02 15.02
C LYS A 6 -17.85 8.32 15.20
N SER A 7 -17.21 8.89 14.18
CA SER A 7 -15.83 9.39 14.26
C SER A 7 -15.72 10.57 15.23
N GLY A 8 -14.60 10.64 15.97
CA GLY A 8 -14.35 11.67 17.01
C GLY A 8 -14.35 13.12 16.51
N PHE A 9 -14.32 13.33 15.19
CA PHE A 9 -14.50 14.66 14.59
C PHE A 9 -15.95 15.17 14.71
N SER A 10 -16.94 14.27 14.65
CA SER A 10 -18.36 14.62 14.79
C SER A 10 -18.71 14.99 16.23
N GLU A 11 -18.10 14.35 17.23
CA GLU A 11 -18.35 14.60 18.65
C GLU A 11 -17.81 15.97 19.09
N ALA A 12 -16.68 16.42 18.53
CA ALA A 12 -16.14 17.76 18.77
C ALA A 12 -17.04 18.88 18.19
N VAL A 13 -17.71 18.61 17.06
CA VAL A 13 -18.64 19.55 16.42
C VAL A 13 -20.01 19.56 17.12
N GLU A 14 -20.51 18.41 17.58
CA GLU A 14 -21.77 18.31 18.35
C GLU A 14 -21.63 18.94 19.75
N THR A 15 -20.48 18.80 20.39
CA THR A 15 -20.19 19.42 21.71
C THR A 15 -20.14 20.95 21.63
N GLY A 16 -19.75 21.51 20.47
CA GLY A 16 -19.80 22.95 20.21
C GLY A 16 -21.22 23.51 20.05
N ALA A 17 -22.17 22.71 19.57
CA ALA A 17 -23.56 23.13 19.32
C ALA A 17 -24.46 23.07 20.58
N SER A 18 -24.12 22.25 21.58
CA SER A 18 -24.89 22.04 22.81
C SER A 18 -24.91 23.25 23.77
N ALA A 19 -23.97 24.20 23.64
CA ALA A 19 -23.89 25.37 24.53
C ALA A 19 -24.98 26.45 24.28
N ALA A 20 -25.89 26.26 23.32
CA ALA A 20 -26.85 27.28 22.92
C ALA A 20 -28.21 27.27 23.66
N HIS A 21 -28.49 26.29 24.52
CA HIS A 21 -29.82 26.12 25.13
C HIS A 21 -29.84 26.11 26.67
N THR A 22 -29.37 27.18 27.34
CA THR A 22 -29.80 27.45 28.72
C THR A 22 -29.71 28.94 29.10
N ILE A 23 -30.73 29.75 28.77
CA ILE A 23 -30.99 31.01 29.48
C ILE A 23 -32.49 31.13 29.76
N ARG A 24 -32.91 30.67 30.94
CA ARG A 24 -34.16 31.10 31.59
C ARG A 24 -33.83 31.60 32.99
N GLY A 25 -33.96 32.92 33.17
CA GLY A 25 -34.29 33.54 34.45
C GLY A 25 -33.15 34.09 35.30
N ALA A 26 -32.78 35.35 35.07
CA ALA A 26 -32.48 36.31 36.14
C ALA A 26 -32.44 37.74 35.58
N ILE A 27 -33.56 38.44 35.67
CA ILE A 27 -33.64 39.89 35.46
C ILE A 27 -33.09 40.57 36.70
N LYS A 28 -32.04 41.38 36.54
CA LYS A 28 -31.89 42.74 37.13
C LYS A 28 -30.50 43.28 36.84
N THR A 29 -30.41 44.28 35.97
CA THR A 29 -29.89 45.64 36.28
C THR A 29 -29.77 46.40 34.96
N GLY A 30 -30.57 47.46 34.82
CA GLY A 30 -30.73 48.21 33.59
C GLY A 30 -29.54 49.08 33.26
N LYS A 31 -29.03 48.94 32.03
CA LYS A 31 -28.47 49.99 31.15
C LYS A 31 -27.92 49.46 29.82
N ALA A 32 -27.75 48.14 29.66
CA ALA A 32 -27.20 47.54 28.43
C ALA A 32 -28.24 47.22 27.33
N ILE A 33 -29.55 47.34 27.60
CA ILE A 33 -30.60 46.86 26.66
C ILE A 33 -30.92 47.89 25.55
N SER A 34 -30.43 49.13 25.62
CA SER A 34 -30.91 50.18 24.69
C SER A 34 -30.31 50.12 23.27
N SER A 35 -29.12 49.55 23.07
CA SER A 35 -28.46 49.51 21.75
C SER A 35 -28.91 48.33 20.90
N ALA A 36 -29.06 47.14 21.48
CA ALA A 36 -29.56 45.95 20.80
C ALA A 36 -31.03 46.09 20.38
N ALA A 37 -31.85 46.72 21.22
CA ALA A 37 -33.26 46.98 20.92
C ALA A 37 -33.43 48.03 19.79
N LYS A 38 -32.53 49.01 19.67
CA LYS A 38 -32.54 50.00 18.57
C LYS A 38 -32.13 49.39 17.22
N GLY A 39 -31.18 48.45 17.20
CA GLY A 39 -30.77 47.75 15.97
C GLY A 39 -31.83 46.78 15.43
N ALA A 40 -32.54 46.08 16.32
CA ALA A 40 -33.63 45.18 15.94
C ALA A 40 -34.85 45.93 15.35
N ALA A 41 -35.15 47.13 15.84
CA ALA A 41 -36.28 47.94 15.37
C ALA A 41 -36.10 48.55 13.98
N ALA A 42 -34.86 48.62 13.45
CA ALA A 42 -34.56 49.26 12.16
C ALA A 42 -34.21 48.28 11.02
N GLY A 43 -33.89 47.00 11.30
CA GLY A 43 -33.37 46.10 10.27
C GLY A 43 -33.58 44.60 10.47
N GLY A 44 -34.44 44.17 11.40
CA GLY A 44 -34.70 42.75 11.64
C GLY A 44 -33.47 41.99 12.18
N PRO A 45 -33.38 40.65 12.00
CA PRO A 45 -32.32 39.81 12.60
C PRO A 45 -30.91 40.24 12.18
N TYR A 46 -30.75 40.82 10.99
CA TYR A 46 -29.47 41.34 10.49
C TYR A 46 -29.03 42.66 11.18
N GLY A 47 -29.98 43.45 11.69
CA GLY A 47 -29.70 44.67 12.46
C GLY A 47 -29.15 44.41 13.88
N ALA A 48 -29.48 43.26 14.47
CA ALA A 48 -28.92 42.82 15.74
C ALA A 48 -27.45 42.40 15.62
N VAL A 49 -27.09 41.75 14.51
CA VAL A 49 -25.70 41.37 14.18
C VAL A 49 -24.86 42.63 13.94
N ALA A 50 -25.37 43.61 13.18
CA ALA A 50 -24.68 44.88 12.94
C ALA A 50 -24.48 45.71 14.23
N GLY A 51 -25.44 45.67 15.16
CA GLY A 51 -25.35 46.33 16.46
C GLY A 51 -24.31 45.72 17.40
N ALA A 52 -24.16 44.39 17.39
CA ALA A 52 -23.12 43.68 18.14
C ALA A 52 -21.71 43.91 17.56
N VAL A 53 -21.59 43.90 16.23
CA VAL A 53 -20.36 44.24 15.50
C VAL A 53 -19.92 45.66 15.85
N TRP A 54 -20.82 46.64 15.90
CA TRP A 54 -20.42 48.02 16.21
C TRP A 54 -19.99 48.23 17.68
N ALA A 55 -20.59 47.50 18.63
CA ALA A 55 -20.21 47.55 20.05
C ALA A 55 -18.84 46.90 20.34
N GLY A 56 -18.41 45.92 19.52
CA GLY A 56 -17.15 45.18 19.68
C GLY A 56 -15.92 45.80 19.00
N ARG A 57 -16.02 46.97 18.34
CA ARG A 57 -14.98 47.55 17.46
C ARG A 57 -13.56 47.63 18.00
N LYS A 58 -13.37 47.71 19.32
CA LYS A 58 -12.04 47.72 19.96
C LYS A 58 -11.39 46.32 20.06
N HIS A 59 -12.19 45.26 19.94
CA HIS A 59 -11.77 43.87 20.00
C HIS A 59 -11.98 43.11 18.69
N ILE A 60 -12.71 43.66 17.72
CA ILE A 60 -12.92 43.08 16.38
C ILE A 60 -11.59 42.69 15.74
N GLY A 61 -10.56 43.55 15.80
CA GLY A 61 -9.23 43.21 15.28
C GLY A 61 -8.63 41.97 15.96
N LYS A 62 -8.76 41.86 17.28
CA LYS A 62 -8.27 40.69 18.04
C LYS A 62 -9.09 39.42 17.76
N ILE A 63 -10.39 39.56 17.56
CA ILE A 63 -11.29 38.45 17.22
C ILE A 63 -11.01 37.97 15.79
N ILE A 64 -10.82 38.87 14.83
CA ILE A 64 -10.43 38.52 13.45
C ILE A 64 -9.07 37.82 13.45
N VAL A 65 -8.07 38.34 14.17
CA VAL A 65 -6.77 37.67 14.28
C VAL A 65 -6.89 36.30 14.94
N ALA A 66 -7.70 36.15 15.99
CA ALA A 66 -7.93 34.85 16.63
C ALA A 66 -8.63 33.85 15.70
N VAL A 67 -9.60 34.30 14.90
CA VAL A 67 -10.28 33.45 13.90
C VAL A 67 -9.33 33.07 12.77
N ILE A 68 -8.51 34.00 12.26
CA ILE A 68 -7.49 33.68 11.25
C ILE A 68 -6.48 32.67 11.80
N ALA A 69 -5.98 32.88 13.02
CA ALA A 69 -5.06 31.94 13.67
C ALA A 69 -5.68 30.55 13.82
N LEU A 70 -6.96 30.48 14.21
CA LEU A 70 -7.69 29.22 14.33
C LEU A 70 -7.87 28.52 12.97
N LEU A 71 -8.18 29.27 11.90
CA LEU A 71 -8.31 28.74 10.54
C LEU A 71 -6.97 28.31 9.92
N MET A 72 -5.85 28.87 10.38
CA MET A 72 -4.50 28.49 9.93
C MET A 72 -3.98 27.21 10.60
N LEU A 73 -4.57 26.76 11.72
CA LEU A 73 -4.11 25.56 12.43
C LEU A 73 -4.12 24.28 11.57
N PRO A 74 -5.19 23.97 10.80
CA PRO A 74 -5.18 22.81 9.90
C PRO A 74 -4.12 22.92 8.79
N VAL A 75 -3.90 24.14 8.27
CA VAL A 75 -2.87 24.38 7.25
C VAL A 75 -1.47 24.15 7.82
N LEU A 76 -1.22 24.64 9.04
CA LEU A 76 0.02 24.38 9.77
C LEU A 76 0.25 22.89 10.03
N PHE A 77 -0.81 22.16 10.38
CA PHE A 77 -0.72 20.72 10.62
C PHE A 77 -0.35 19.94 9.34
N VAL A 78 -0.93 20.30 8.18
CA VAL A 78 -0.55 19.69 6.88
C VAL A 78 0.89 20.02 6.51
N LEU A 79 1.37 21.24 6.77
CA LEU A 79 2.77 21.62 6.54
C LEU A 79 3.76 20.89 7.47
N MET A 80 3.26 20.26 8.52
CA MET A 80 4.04 19.45 9.47
C MET A 80 4.04 17.95 9.12
N LEU A 81 3.51 17.58 7.95
CA LEU A 81 3.47 16.21 7.45
C LEU A 81 4.35 16.06 6.19
N PRO A 82 4.97 14.90 5.97
CA PRO A 82 5.77 14.66 4.79
C PRO A 82 4.89 14.64 3.53
N GLY A 83 5.15 15.56 2.60
CA GLY A 83 4.32 15.77 1.40
C GLY A 83 4.16 14.55 0.50
N LEU A 84 5.06 13.57 0.59
CA LEU A 84 5.00 12.34 -0.19
C LEU A 84 3.70 11.55 0.06
N ILE A 85 3.16 11.56 1.28
CA ILE A 85 1.92 10.85 1.63
C ILE A 85 0.68 11.43 0.89
N PHE A 86 0.81 12.65 0.39
CA PHE A 86 -0.22 13.36 -0.37
C PHE A 86 0.10 13.41 -1.87
N GLY A 87 0.83 12.41 -2.39
CA GLY A 87 1.21 12.34 -3.79
C GLY A 87 2.23 13.40 -4.22
N GLY A 88 3.06 13.87 -3.28
CA GLY A 88 4.10 14.86 -3.55
C GLY A 88 3.61 16.31 -3.66
N LEU A 89 2.37 16.60 -3.27
CA LEU A 89 1.75 17.95 -3.25
C LEU A 89 1.63 18.64 -4.63
N THR A 90 1.95 17.95 -5.74
CA THR A 90 1.91 18.53 -7.09
C THR A 90 0.51 18.49 -7.72
N ASN A 91 -0.35 17.56 -7.27
CA ASN A 91 -1.73 17.44 -7.72
C ASN A 91 -2.69 17.65 -6.54
N ALA A 92 -3.74 18.43 -6.76
CA ALA A 92 -4.75 18.68 -5.72
C ALA A 92 -5.72 17.50 -5.52
N PHE A 93 -5.84 16.62 -6.52
CA PHE A 93 -6.78 15.49 -6.57
C PHE A 93 -6.05 14.22 -7.00
N SER A 94 -6.47 13.08 -6.47
CA SER A 94 -5.93 11.77 -6.85
C SER A 94 -6.74 11.19 -8.00
N PRO A 95 -6.16 10.40 -8.92
CA PRO A 95 -6.93 9.61 -9.87
C PRO A 95 -7.96 8.67 -9.21
N SER A 96 -7.68 8.22 -7.98
CA SER A 96 -8.57 7.37 -7.18
C SER A 96 -9.70 8.10 -6.48
N ASP A 97 -9.58 9.42 -6.34
CA ASP A 97 -10.63 10.27 -5.79
C ASP A 97 -10.56 11.66 -6.46
N PRO A 98 -11.16 11.79 -7.66
CA PRO A 98 -11.06 13.01 -8.44
C PRO A 98 -11.95 14.13 -7.90
N GLU A 99 -12.86 13.84 -6.96
CA GLU A 99 -13.83 14.79 -6.42
C GLU A 99 -13.39 15.38 -5.08
N ILE A 100 -12.66 14.61 -4.27
CA ILE A 100 -12.16 15.04 -2.96
C ILE A 100 -10.67 15.39 -3.07
N PRO A 101 -10.25 16.59 -2.64
CA PRO A 101 -8.83 16.94 -2.61
C PRO A 101 -8.03 15.92 -1.79
N ILE A 102 -6.82 15.57 -2.23
CA ILE A 102 -5.98 14.50 -1.61
C ILE A 102 -5.85 14.70 -0.10
N LEU A 103 -5.68 15.95 0.35
CA LEU A 103 -5.55 16.32 1.76
C LEU A 103 -6.76 15.93 2.63
N ASN A 104 -7.92 15.69 2.01
CA ASN A 104 -9.17 15.32 2.67
C ASN A 104 -9.69 13.94 2.23
N SER A 105 -8.95 13.21 1.38
CA SER A 105 -9.35 11.90 0.87
C SER A 105 -8.57 10.81 1.60
N GLU A 106 -9.23 10.13 2.54
CA GLU A 106 -8.68 8.97 3.24
C GLU A 106 -8.25 7.87 2.25
N THR A 107 -9.05 7.64 1.20
CA THR A 107 -8.75 6.69 0.12
C THR A 107 -7.44 7.03 -0.58
N ALA A 108 -7.26 8.28 -1.01
CA ALA A 108 -6.03 8.70 -1.69
C ALA A 108 -4.79 8.58 -0.79
N ILE A 109 -4.94 8.90 0.50
CA ILE A 109 -3.85 8.82 1.48
C ILE A 109 -3.44 7.35 1.72
N ILE A 110 -4.41 6.45 1.88
CA ILE A 110 -4.16 5.01 2.08
C ILE A 110 -3.47 4.41 0.85
N GLU A 111 -3.91 4.76 -0.35
CA GLU A 111 -3.27 4.27 -1.57
C GLU A 111 -1.84 4.75 -1.73
N ASN A 112 -1.59 6.04 -1.49
CA ASN A 112 -0.22 6.57 -1.49
C ASN A 112 0.65 5.83 -0.46
N ALA A 113 0.13 5.59 0.75
CA ALA A 113 0.83 4.84 1.79
C ALA A 113 1.20 3.41 1.33
N ASN A 114 0.26 2.73 0.67
CA ASN A 114 0.46 1.38 0.13
C ASN A 114 1.49 1.37 -1.01
N GLU A 115 1.41 2.33 -1.94
CA GLU A 115 2.33 2.44 -3.07
C GLU A 115 3.76 2.74 -2.62
N ILE A 116 3.92 3.63 -1.64
CA ILE A 116 5.20 3.93 -1.01
C ILE A 116 5.77 2.66 -0.36
N THR A 117 4.97 1.97 0.44
CA THR A 117 5.39 0.75 1.14
C THR A 117 5.80 -0.36 0.16
N PHE A 118 5.01 -0.58 -0.89
CA PHE A 118 5.33 -1.55 -1.94
C PHE A 118 6.66 -1.22 -2.62
N THR A 119 6.88 0.04 -2.95
CA THR A 119 8.11 0.52 -3.58
C THR A 119 9.32 0.34 -2.67
N LEU A 120 9.22 0.73 -1.40
CA LEU A 120 10.29 0.57 -0.41
C LEU A 120 10.65 -0.90 -0.20
N ASN A 121 9.64 -1.77 -0.09
CA ASN A 121 9.85 -3.22 0.03
C ASN A 121 10.59 -3.80 -1.18
N GLY A 122 10.19 -3.42 -2.40
CA GLY A 122 10.87 -3.85 -3.62
C GLY A 122 12.34 -3.45 -3.62
N ILE A 123 12.65 -2.20 -3.26
CA ILE A 123 14.02 -1.69 -3.22
C ILE A 123 14.85 -2.35 -2.12
N LEU A 124 14.28 -2.59 -0.95
CA LEU A 124 14.97 -3.29 0.14
C LEU A 124 15.21 -4.77 -0.22
N GLY A 125 14.33 -5.40 -1.00
CA GLY A 125 14.58 -6.71 -1.61
C GLY A 125 15.75 -6.67 -2.60
N GLU A 126 15.73 -5.73 -3.55
CA GLU A 126 16.83 -5.51 -4.51
C GLU A 126 18.18 -5.29 -3.80
N ALA A 127 18.19 -4.55 -2.69
CA ALA A 127 19.40 -4.28 -1.91
C ALA A 127 19.85 -5.48 -1.06
N LEU A 128 18.93 -6.35 -0.64
CA LEU A 128 19.27 -7.61 0.01
C LEU A 128 19.94 -8.56 -0.97
N ASP A 129 19.45 -8.65 -2.20
CA ASP A 129 20.09 -9.42 -3.26
C ASP A 129 21.50 -8.88 -3.57
N ASP A 130 21.65 -7.54 -3.60
CA ASP A 130 22.95 -6.88 -3.79
C ASP A 130 23.98 -7.26 -2.71
N VAL A 131 23.59 -7.23 -1.42
CA VAL A 131 24.52 -7.59 -0.34
C VAL A 131 24.87 -9.08 -0.38
N LEU A 132 23.94 -9.96 -0.76
CA LEU A 132 24.20 -11.38 -0.93
C LEU A 132 25.17 -11.65 -2.09
N ALA A 133 25.01 -10.95 -3.22
CA ALA A 133 25.97 -11.04 -4.34
C ALA A 133 27.37 -10.54 -3.93
N ARG A 134 27.47 -9.49 -3.10
CA ARG A 134 28.75 -9.02 -2.55
C ARG A 134 29.39 -10.02 -1.59
N ILE A 135 28.58 -10.76 -0.82
CA ILE A 135 29.05 -11.86 0.05
C ILE A 135 29.60 -13.01 -0.80
N GLU A 136 28.89 -13.41 -1.86
CA GLU A 136 29.37 -14.45 -2.78
C GLU A 136 30.71 -14.08 -3.42
N ALA A 137 30.87 -12.81 -3.82
CA ALA A 137 32.12 -12.30 -4.37
C ALA A 137 33.27 -12.31 -3.34
N ASP A 138 33.00 -11.94 -2.08
CA ASP A 138 33.99 -12.01 -1.00
C ASP A 138 34.37 -13.46 -0.68
N PHE A 139 33.40 -14.37 -0.65
CA PHE A 139 33.64 -15.79 -0.41
C PHE A 139 34.50 -16.41 -1.51
N ALA A 140 34.21 -16.11 -2.77
CA ALA A 140 35.02 -16.55 -3.91
C ALA A 140 36.49 -16.07 -3.82
N ALA A 141 36.76 -14.98 -3.09
CA ALA A 141 38.11 -14.47 -2.84
C ALA A 141 38.77 -15.01 -1.55
N SER A 142 38.02 -15.71 -0.67
CA SER A 142 38.42 -15.99 0.71
C SER A 142 39.22 -17.28 0.96
N GLU A 143 39.47 -18.08 -0.07
CA GLU A 143 40.12 -19.42 -0.01
C GLU A 143 39.45 -20.42 0.98
N ALA A 144 38.30 -20.09 1.55
CA ALA A 144 37.57 -20.94 2.49
C ALA A 144 36.80 -22.06 1.76
N ASP A 145 36.64 -23.20 2.43
CA ASP A 145 36.00 -24.39 1.87
C ASP A 145 34.47 -24.23 1.81
N HIS A 146 33.89 -23.57 2.82
CA HIS A 146 32.44 -23.42 2.96
C HIS A 146 32.01 -22.02 3.39
N MET A 147 30.75 -21.68 3.09
CA MET A 147 30.12 -20.41 3.45
C MET A 147 28.87 -20.65 4.29
N GLU A 148 28.68 -19.84 5.34
CA GLU A 148 27.42 -19.71 6.07
C GLU A 148 26.97 -18.25 6.04
N VAL A 149 25.73 -17.99 5.65
CA VAL A 149 25.16 -16.63 5.66
C VAL A 149 24.04 -16.55 6.71
N LYS A 150 24.27 -15.73 7.74
CA LYS A 150 23.28 -15.37 8.76
C LYS A 150 22.51 -14.15 8.30
N ASN A 151 21.32 -14.38 7.75
CA ASN A 151 20.44 -13.34 7.27
C ASN A 151 19.15 -13.30 8.10
N ALA A 152 19.07 -12.35 9.05
CA ALA A 152 17.86 -12.15 9.87
C ALA A 152 16.67 -11.58 9.06
N TYR A 153 16.90 -11.14 7.83
CA TYR A 153 15.92 -10.48 6.96
C TYR A 153 15.44 -11.39 5.83
N SER A 154 15.78 -12.69 5.86
CA SER A 154 15.27 -13.67 4.89
C SER A 154 13.75 -13.80 4.93
N GLY A 155 13.16 -13.48 6.08
CA GLY A 155 11.71 -13.39 6.27
C GLY A 155 11.12 -12.06 5.85
N GLY A 156 11.92 -11.09 5.37
CA GLY A 156 11.57 -9.74 4.91
C GLY A 156 12.23 -8.59 5.69
N PRO A 157 12.27 -7.37 5.11
CA PRO A 157 12.90 -6.22 5.75
C PRO A 157 12.05 -5.66 6.90
N ILE A 158 12.69 -5.28 8.01
CA ILE A 158 12.06 -4.52 9.12
C ILE A 158 12.66 -3.12 9.09
N TYR A 159 11.82 -2.11 8.87
CA TYR A 159 12.22 -0.71 8.74
C TYR A 159 11.10 0.21 9.20
N ASN A 160 11.47 1.45 9.57
CA ASN A 160 10.52 2.48 9.97
C ASN A 160 10.13 3.32 8.75
N ALA A 161 9.03 2.93 8.08
CA ALA A 161 8.53 3.63 6.89
C ALA A 161 8.30 5.14 7.14
N ASN A 162 7.76 5.50 8.31
CA ASN A 162 7.48 6.91 8.65
C ASN A 162 8.76 7.75 8.65
N LEU A 163 9.79 7.25 9.32
CA LEU A 163 11.08 7.93 9.41
C LEU A 163 11.75 7.98 8.03
N PHE A 164 11.64 6.90 7.25
CA PHE A 164 12.19 6.82 5.91
C PHE A 164 11.62 7.88 4.96
N ILE A 165 10.29 7.99 4.90
CA ILE A 165 9.57 8.98 4.10
C ILE A 165 9.88 10.40 4.58
N SER A 166 9.96 10.57 5.90
CA SER A 166 10.21 11.87 6.53
C SER A 166 11.63 12.37 6.26
N GLN A 167 12.64 11.50 6.31
CA GLN A 167 14.01 11.84 5.96
C GLN A 167 14.12 12.29 4.50
N TYR A 168 13.49 11.57 3.58
CA TYR A 168 13.43 11.97 2.18
C TYR A 168 12.77 13.34 1.98
N CYS A 169 11.60 13.56 2.58
CA CYS A 169 10.91 14.84 2.45
C CYS A 169 11.71 15.99 3.08
N ALA A 170 12.37 15.76 4.22
CA ALA A 170 13.25 16.74 4.85
C ALA A 170 14.51 17.03 4.01
N ALA A 171 15.05 16.02 3.30
CA ALA A 171 16.19 16.18 2.40
C ALA A 171 15.90 17.18 1.26
N LYS A 172 14.65 17.22 0.79
CA LYS A 172 14.21 18.14 -0.27
C LYS A 172 14.13 19.60 0.18
N ASP A 173 14.01 19.88 1.49
CA ASP A 173 13.94 21.23 2.06
C ASP A 173 12.98 22.15 1.27
N LYS A 174 13.52 23.13 0.53
CA LYS A 174 12.75 24.09 -0.27
C LYS A 174 12.31 23.57 -1.63
N ASP A 175 12.86 22.45 -2.08
CA ASP A 175 12.53 21.81 -3.36
C ASP A 175 11.37 20.82 -3.21
N PHE A 176 10.31 21.23 -2.52
CA PHE A 176 9.15 20.40 -2.22
C PHE A 176 8.39 19.96 -3.49
N GLU A 177 8.50 20.71 -4.58
CA GLU A 177 7.90 20.37 -5.88
C GLU A 177 8.56 19.13 -6.52
N SER A 178 9.78 18.79 -6.10
CA SER A 178 10.49 17.58 -6.56
C SER A 178 10.11 16.31 -5.79
N ILE A 179 9.36 16.43 -4.67
CA ILE A 179 8.96 15.30 -3.84
C ILE A 179 8.10 14.36 -4.69
N SER A 180 8.62 13.16 -4.95
CA SER A 180 7.88 12.12 -5.66
C SER A 180 8.36 10.74 -5.27
N LEU A 181 7.49 9.74 -5.41
CA LEU A 181 7.85 8.36 -5.12
C LEU A 181 8.93 7.84 -6.07
N ASN A 182 8.91 8.27 -7.32
CA ASN A 182 9.92 7.90 -8.31
C ASN A 182 11.32 8.41 -7.94
N ASP A 183 11.42 9.64 -7.46
CA ASP A 183 12.70 10.24 -7.05
C ASP A 183 13.22 9.63 -5.74
N LEU A 184 12.34 9.34 -4.77
CA LEU A 184 12.70 8.51 -3.61
C LEU A 184 13.24 7.16 -4.06
N ALA A 185 12.53 6.46 -4.94
CA ALA A 185 12.92 5.15 -5.42
C ALA A 185 14.29 5.18 -6.12
N ALA A 186 14.53 6.18 -6.98
CA ALA A 186 15.80 6.37 -7.66
C ALA A 186 16.95 6.61 -6.65
N THR A 187 16.74 7.53 -5.70
CA THR A 187 17.73 7.86 -4.65
C THR A 187 18.18 6.60 -3.89
N LEU A 188 17.24 5.73 -3.53
CA LEU A 188 17.56 4.50 -2.79
C LEU A 188 18.23 3.45 -3.64
N ARG A 189 17.83 3.28 -4.90
CA ARG A 189 18.48 2.35 -5.82
C ARG A 189 19.91 2.77 -6.13
N GLU A 190 20.18 4.06 -6.29
CA GLU A 190 21.54 4.61 -6.47
C GLU A 190 22.43 4.35 -5.25
N ASN A 191 21.84 4.28 -4.06
CA ASN A 191 22.54 4.05 -2.80
C ASN A 191 22.32 2.64 -2.23
N LYS A 192 21.89 1.67 -3.03
CA LYS A 192 21.48 0.34 -2.54
C LYS A 192 22.56 -0.39 -1.72
N GLN A 193 23.85 -0.18 -2.04
CA GLN A 193 24.95 -0.79 -1.28
C GLN A 193 25.02 -0.32 0.18
N HIS A 194 24.38 0.81 0.49
CA HIS A 194 24.32 1.40 1.82
C HIS A 194 23.12 0.91 2.63
N LEU A 195 22.13 0.23 2.02
CA LEU A 195 20.94 -0.23 2.75
C LEU A 195 21.25 -1.44 3.64
N TYR A 196 22.08 -2.36 3.12
CA TYR A 196 22.61 -3.51 3.87
C TYR A 196 24.13 -3.55 3.84
N SER A 197 24.72 -3.91 4.97
CA SER A 197 26.12 -4.27 5.11
C SER A 197 26.27 -5.72 5.56
N TYR A 198 27.49 -6.24 5.51
CA TYR A 198 27.81 -7.53 6.11
C TYR A 198 29.13 -7.47 6.87
N THR A 199 29.30 -8.39 7.80
CA THR A 199 30.60 -8.70 8.43
C THR A 199 30.95 -10.15 8.15
N SER A 200 32.22 -10.46 7.93
CA SER A 200 32.72 -11.82 7.74
C SER A 200 33.63 -12.26 8.88
N LYS A 201 33.63 -13.56 9.19
CA LYS A 201 34.52 -14.19 10.16
C LYS A 201 34.85 -15.60 9.71
N GLN A 202 36.13 -15.95 9.74
CA GLN A 202 36.59 -17.31 9.47
C GLN A 202 36.50 -18.19 10.72
N GLU A 203 36.04 -19.43 10.57
CA GLU A 203 35.92 -20.45 11.60
C GLU A 203 36.46 -21.79 11.07
N ILE A 204 37.11 -22.58 11.91
CA ILE A 204 37.48 -23.96 11.56
C ILE A 204 36.43 -24.88 12.18
N ARG A 205 35.83 -25.75 11.37
CA ARG A 205 34.84 -26.75 11.79
C ARG A 205 35.35 -28.14 11.42
N GLU A 206 34.99 -29.13 12.22
CA GLU A 206 35.35 -30.52 11.96
C GLU A 206 34.20 -31.22 11.23
N SER A 207 34.53 -31.93 10.16
CA SER A 207 33.58 -32.69 9.36
C SER A 207 34.00 -34.16 9.33
N THR A 208 33.07 -35.05 9.64
CA THR A 208 33.33 -36.49 9.67
C THR A 208 32.86 -37.09 8.36
N VAL A 209 33.80 -37.61 7.57
CA VAL A 209 33.53 -38.34 6.33
C VAL A 209 33.63 -39.83 6.63
N THR A 210 32.56 -40.56 6.33
CA THR A 210 32.53 -42.03 6.43
C THR A 210 32.84 -42.62 5.07
N ASP A 211 33.88 -43.47 5.00
CA ASP A 211 34.21 -44.23 3.79
C ASP A 211 33.07 -45.23 3.47
N PRO A 212 32.41 -45.13 2.30
CA PRO A 212 31.28 -45.98 1.97
C PRO A 212 31.64 -47.45 1.71
N GLU A 213 32.92 -47.80 1.50
CA GLU A 213 33.38 -49.18 1.31
C GLU A 213 33.88 -49.82 2.61
N THR A 214 34.50 -49.06 3.50
CA THR A 214 35.14 -49.59 4.74
C THR A 214 34.36 -49.27 6.01
N GLY A 215 33.48 -48.26 5.98
CA GLY A 215 32.76 -47.75 7.15
C GLY A 215 33.64 -46.98 8.14
N GLU A 216 34.89 -46.66 7.77
CA GLU A 216 35.84 -45.92 8.61
C GLU A 216 35.50 -44.43 8.59
N GLU A 217 35.41 -43.82 9.77
CA GLU A 217 35.15 -42.39 9.94
C GLU A 217 36.48 -41.62 10.05
N THR A 218 36.65 -40.60 9.20
CA THR A 218 37.79 -39.69 9.24
C THR A 218 37.29 -38.27 9.47
N THR A 219 37.93 -37.56 10.40
CA THR A 219 37.61 -36.16 10.73
C THR A 219 38.62 -35.24 10.06
N GLU A 220 38.14 -34.35 9.20
CA GLU A 220 38.96 -33.37 8.51
C GLU A 220 38.57 -31.94 8.94
N PRO A 221 39.53 -31.03 9.15
CA PRO A 221 39.24 -29.63 9.44
C PRO A 221 38.84 -28.91 8.14
N GLU A 222 37.66 -28.30 8.16
CA GLU A 222 37.12 -27.45 7.11
C GLU A 222 37.15 -25.98 7.54
N THR A 223 37.51 -25.10 6.61
CA THR A 223 37.52 -23.66 6.81
C THR A 223 36.17 -23.07 6.36
N TRP A 224 35.43 -22.50 7.31
CA TRP A 224 34.13 -21.88 7.08
C TRP A 224 34.22 -20.35 7.15
N MET A 225 33.66 -19.67 6.17
CA MET A 225 33.46 -18.22 6.21
C MET A 225 32.02 -17.91 6.62
N VAL A 226 31.84 -17.29 7.79
CA VAL A 226 30.54 -16.92 8.33
C VAL A 226 30.27 -15.45 8.09
N TYR A 227 29.26 -15.17 7.28
CA TYR A 227 28.78 -13.82 6.97
C TYR A 227 27.55 -13.50 7.81
N THR A 228 27.47 -12.28 8.34
CA THR A 228 26.28 -11.77 9.03
C THR A 228 25.79 -10.52 8.32
N VAL A 229 24.58 -10.59 7.76
CA VAL A 229 23.93 -9.47 7.09
C VAL A 229 23.34 -8.52 8.13
N ARG A 230 23.48 -7.22 7.91
CA ARG A 230 22.97 -6.17 8.79
C ARG A 230 22.26 -5.09 7.97
N TYR A 231 21.03 -4.77 8.37
CA TYR A 231 20.35 -3.56 7.95
C TYR A 231 21.00 -2.35 8.64
N ASN A 232 21.43 -1.36 7.86
CA ASN A 232 22.18 -0.23 8.41
C ASN A 232 21.31 0.76 9.20
N GLY A 233 20.01 0.81 8.90
CA GLY A 233 19.04 1.63 9.63
C GLY A 233 18.93 3.07 9.15
N GLU A 234 17.78 3.67 9.45
CA GLU A 234 17.40 5.01 9.00
C GLU A 234 18.32 6.09 9.58
N SER A 235 18.84 5.91 10.79
CA SER A 235 19.85 6.82 11.34
C SER A 235 21.08 6.91 10.44
N TYR A 236 21.55 5.78 9.90
CA TYR A 236 22.66 5.76 8.96
C TYR A 236 22.29 6.37 7.61
N PHE A 237 21.07 6.12 7.13
CA PHE A 237 20.59 6.68 5.86
C PHE A 237 20.47 8.20 5.91
N SER A 238 20.08 8.76 7.06
CA SER A 238 20.05 10.21 7.25
C SER A 238 21.39 10.86 6.94
N ASP A 239 22.51 10.21 7.28
CA ASP A 239 23.85 10.74 7.06
C ASP A 239 24.41 10.43 5.67
N VAL A 240 24.18 9.21 5.17
CA VAL A 240 24.91 8.67 4.02
C VAL A 240 24.09 8.69 2.74
N VAL A 241 22.80 8.39 2.84
CA VAL A 241 21.90 8.30 1.68
C VAL A 241 21.27 9.66 1.40
N PHE A 242 20.66 10.26 2.43
CA PHE A 242 19.95 11.53 2.32
C PHE A 242 20.82 12.75 2.67
N GLN A 243 21.96 12.52 3.33
CA GLN A 243 22.95 13.57 3.68
C GLN A 243 22.32 14.77 4.40
N LEU A 244 21.45 14.49 5.36
CA LEU A 244 20.71 15.48 6.13
C LEU A 244 21.63 16.30 7.04
N THR A 245 21.38 17.60 7.07
CA THR A 245 21.86 18.49 8.13
C THR A 245 21.16 18.19 9.46
N ASP A 246 21.70 18.70 10.58
CA ASP A 246 21.08 18.51 11.90
C ASP A 246 19.65 19.08 11.96
N ASP A 247 19.42 20.26 11.37
CA ASP A 247 18.09 20.87 11.26
C ASP A 247 17.13 19.99 10.45
N GLN A 248 17.60 19.36 9.37
CA GLN A 248 16.77 18.45 8.56
C GLN A 248 16.48 17.13 9.28
N LYS A 249 17.38 16.65 10.15
CA LYS A 249 17.12 15.47 10.99
C LYS A 249 16.05 15.75 12.03
N GLU A 250 16.08 16.94 12.64
CA GLU A 250 15.02 17.40 13.55
C GLU A 250 13.68 17.49 12.82
N LEU A 251 13.66 18.13 11.64
CA LEU A 251 12.47 18.19 10.79
C LEU A 251 11.95 16.79 10.40
N ALA A 252 12.84 15.86 10.04
CA ALA A 252 12.46 14.49 9.70
C ALA A 252 11.85 13.74 10.91
N ALA A 253 12.38 13.96 12.12
CA ALA A 253 11.82 13.37 13.33
C ALA A 253 10.42 13.95 13.64
N ASP A 254 10.24 15.26 13.48
CA ASP A 254 8.95 15.93 13.64
C ASP A 254 7.93 15.43 12.62
N TYR A 255 8.31 15.35 11.34
CA TYR A 255 7.48 14.76 10.29
C TYR A 255 7.09 13.31 10.62
N ALA A 256 8.03 12.48 11.07
CA ALA A 256 7.74 11.09 11.41
C ALA A 256 6.77 10.97 12.60
N SER A 257 6.95 11.81 13.62
CA SER A 257 6.05 11.86 14.78
C SER A 257 4.64 12.31 14.40
N ASN A 258 4.54 13.39 13.61
CA ASN A 258 3.26 13.90 13.14
C ASN A 258 2.56 12.93 12.20
N LEU A 259 3.31 12.25 11.32
CA LEU A 259 2.77 11.23 10.44
C LEU A 259 2.20 10.04 11.22
N SER A 260 2.91 9.59 12.26
CA SER A 260 2.44 8.52 13.15
C SER A 260 1.15 8.92 13.86
N LEU A 261 1.03 10.18 14.30
CA LEU A 261 -0.20 10.71 14.89
C LEU A 261 -1.33 10.81 13.86
N PHE A 262 -1.02 11.28 12.65
CA PHE A 262 -2.00 11.54 11.59
C PHE A 262 -2.64 10.26 11.07
N LEU A 263 -1.83 9.23 10.83
CA LEU A 263 -2.32 7.96 10.29
C LEU A 263 -2.76 6.97 11.38
N GLY A 264 -2.54 7.32 12.66
CA GLY A 264 -2.52 6.38 13.76
C GLY A 264 -1.26 5.50 13.69
N ASP A 265 -0.77 5.06 14.86
CA ASP A 265 0.47 4.29 15.08
C ASP A 265 0.56 2.95 14.30
N GLY A 266 -0.41 2.68 13.42
CA GLY A 266 -0.61 1.41 12.72
C GLY A 266 -0.66 1.49 11.20
N LEU A 267 -1.01 2.60 10.55
CA LEU A 267 -1.24 2.56 9.09
C LEU A 267 0.06 2.33 8.28
N LEU A 268 1.16 2.91 8.75
CA LEU A 268 2.51 2.69 8.20
C LEU A 268 3.40 1.87 9.14
N GLN A 269 3.06 1.79 10.44
CA GLN A 269 3.86 1.12 11.48
C GLN A 269 3.31 -0.24 11.96
N ASN A 270 2.07 -0.65 11.67
CA ASN A 270 1.68 -2.09 11.77
C ASN A 270 2.28 -2.93 10.63
N LEU A 271 3.31 -2.40 9.96
CA LEU A 271 4.32 -3.11 9.21
C LEU A 271 5.54 -3.51 10.09
N GLU A 272 5.58 -3.19 11.39
CA GLU A 272 6.63 -3.61 12.34
C GLU A 272 6.37 -4.99 12.95
N ALA A 273 6.19 -5.95 12.05
CA ALA A 273 6.62 -7.34 12.15
C ALA A 273 6.31 -7.90 10.76
N TRP A 274 7.18 -7.71 9.77
CA TRP A 274 6.83 -8.26 8.48
C TRP A 274 6.96 -9.79 8.51
N THR A 275 5.81 -10.46 8.57
CA THR A 275 5.63 -11.85 8.11
C THR A 275 4.83 -11.93 6.81
N GLY A 276 4.47 -10.80 6.19
CA GLY A 276 3.55 -10.73 5.04
C GLY A 276 2.81 -9.39 4.98
N ASN A 277 2.80 -8.74 3.81
CA ASN A 277 2.13 -7.45 3.59
C ASN A 277 0.63 -7.69 3.62
N SER A 278 -0.07 -7.26 4.67
CA SER A 278 -1.52 -7.37 4.72
C SER A 278 -2.27 -6.07 4.94
N ILE A 279 -3.35 -5.85 4.17
CA ILE A 279 -4.45 -4.96 4.49
C ILE A 279 -5.37 -5.63 5.52
N THR A 280 -6.08 -4.82 6.32
CA THR A 280 -7.16 -5.32 7.18
C THR A 280 -8.17 -6.11 6.35
N SER A 281 -8.71 -7.18 6.91
CA SER A 281 -9.68 -8.02 6.23
C SER A 281 -10.82 -7.18 5.64
N LEU A 282 -11.07 -7.38 4.34
CA LEU A 282 -12.21 -6.76 3.66
C LEU A 282 -13.54 -7.45 4.01
N GLY A 283 -13.48 -8.55 4.78
CA GLY A 283 -14.62 -9.42 5.02
C GLY A 283 -15.04 -10.17 3.75
N ASP A 284 -16.30 -10.59 3.71
CA ASP A 284 -16.86 -11.29 2.55
C ASP A 284 -17.42 -10.27 1.58
N VAL A 285 -16.75 -10.12 0.44
CA VAL A 285 -17.10 -9.14 -0.59
C VAL A 285 -17.59 -9.83 -1.84
N THR A 286 -18.74 -9.39 -2.35
CA THR A 286 -19.28 -9.83 -3.63
C THR A 286 -19.67 -8.62 -4.46
N PHE A 287 -19.05 -8.47 -5.63
CA PHE A 287 -19.47 -7.48 -6.62
C PHE A 287 -20.76 -7.94 -7.30
N THR A 288 -21.81 -7.14 -7.22
CA THR A 288 -23.16 -7.46 -7.75
C THR A 288 -23.61 -6.50 -8.85
N ASP A 289 -22.73 -5.62 -9.29
CA ASP A 289 -22.94 -4.59 -10.32
C ASP A 289 -22.73 -5.12 -11.75
N GLY A 290 -22.31 -6.38 -11.91
CA GLY A 290 -22.21 -7.09 -13.19
C GLY A 290 -23.30 -8.13 -13.42
N ILE A 291 -23.31 -8.76 -14.61
CA ILE A 291 -24.27 -9.83 -14.96
C ILE A 291 -24.07 -11.04 -14.07
N THR A 292 -22.82 -11.41 -13.83
CA THR A 292 -22.42 -12.50 -12.94
C THR A 292 -21.97 -11.87 -11.63
N PRO A 293 -22.59 -12.22 -10.48
CA PRO A 293 -22.06 -11.86 -9.17
C PRO A 293 -20.64 -12.42 -9.02
N VAL A 294 -19.69 -11.59 -8.59
CA VAL A 294 -18.29 -11.98 -8.47
C VAL A 294 -17.85 -11.92 -7.02
N VAL A 295 -17.54 -13.08 -6.44
CA VAL A 295 -16.88 -13.20 -5.14
C VAL A 295 -15.49 -12.58 -5.27
N TYR A 296 -15.13 -11.71 -4.33
CA TYR A 296 -13.87 -10.99 -4.36
C TYR A 296 -12.96 -11.40 -3.21
N TYR A 297 -11.70 -11.66 -3.56
CA TYR A 297 -10.62 -11.85 -2.60
C TYR A 297 -9.46 -10.92 -2.95
N ASN A 298 -8.75 -10.47 -1.92
CA ASN A 298 -7.54 -9.68 -2.07
C ASN A 298 -6.36 -10.48 -1.52
N GLN A 299 -5.30 -10.65 -2.31
CA GLN A 299 -4.09 -11.39 -1.93
C GLN A 299 -3.37 -10.72 -0.76
N LEU A 300 -3.57 -9.41 -0.58
CA LEU A 300 -3.06 -8.64 0.54
C LEU A 300 -4.00 -8.69 1.74
N ASP A 301 -5.16 -9.35 1.71
CA ASP A 301 -6.00 -9.45 2.90
C ASP A 301 -5.28 -10.22 4.03
N GLU A 302 -5.32 -9.73 5.27
CA GLU A 302 -4.64 -10.34 6.43
C GLU A 302 -4.99 -11.82 6.67
N ARG A 303 -6.15 -12.26 6.18
CA ARG A 303 -6.55 -13.67 6.19
C ARG A 303 -5.60 -14.54 5.36
N TYR A 304 -5.07 -13.99 4.26
CA TYR A 304 -4.39 -14.74 3.21
C TYR A 304 -2.93 -14.34 3.01
N ALA A 305 -2.59 -13.05 3.16
CA ALA A 305 -1.32 -12.51 2.67
C ALA A 305 -0.06 -13.17 3.26
N GLY A 306 -0.09 -13.49 4.56
CA GLY A 306 1.01 -14.18 5.23
C GLY A 306 1.01 -15.70 5.05
N LYS A 307 0.06 -16.28 4.30
CA LYS A 307 -0.02 -17.71 4.06
C LYS A 307 0.92 -18.12 2.92
N ALA A 308 1.31 -19.38 2.93
CA ALA A 308 2.32 -19.89 2.01
C ALA A 308 1.79 -19.99 0.57
N TYR A 309 2.66 -19.66 -0.38
CA TYR A 309 2.54 -20.05 -1.77
C TYR A 309 3.89 -20.63 -2.22
N GLY A 310 4.04 -21.95 -2.10
CA GLY A 310 5.34 -22.61 -2.17
C GLY A 310 6.27 -22.14 -1.05
N THR A 311 7.49 -21.70 -1.40
CA THR A 311 8.41 -21.06 -0.44
C THR A 311 8.23 -19.54 -0.36
N ASP A 312 7.27 -18.99 -1.09
CA ASP A 312 6.89 -17.57 -1.04
C ASP A 312 5.60 -17.39 -0.23
N ASN A 313 5.06 -16.17 -0.17
CA ASN A 313 3.77 -15.85 0.46
C ASN A 313 2.75 -15.34 -0.56
N ILE A 314 1.45 -15.45 -0.22
CA ILE A 314 0.36 -15.01 -1.09
C ILE A 314 0.37 -13.49 -1.29
N GLY A 315 0.72 -12.70 -0.26
CA GLY A 315 0.70 -11.24 -0.34
C GLY A 315 1.61 -10.69 -1.43
N GLY A 316 2.83 -11.22 -1.54
CA GLY A 316 3.80 -10.80 -2.55
C GLY A 316 3.64 -11.49 -3.91
N TYR A 317 3.13 -12.74 -3.94
CA TYR A 317 3.31 -13.63 -5.10
C TYR A 317 2.03 -14.35 -5.52
N GLY A 318 0.91 -14.12 -4.84
CA GLY A 318 -0.34 -14.87 -4.97
C GLY A 318 -1.37 -14.30 -5.95
N CYS A 319 -0.99 -13.42 -6.88
CA CYS A 319 -1.95 -12.82 -7.83
C CYS A 319 -2.65 -13.85 -8.71
N GLY A 320 -1.93 -14.89 -9.17
CA GLY A 320 -2.50 -15.99 -9.94
C GLY A 320 -3.52 -16.82 -9.14
N PRO A 321 -3.17 -17.40 -7.98
CA PRO A 321 -4.09 -18.16 -7.15
C PRO A 321 -5.28 -17.33 -6.69
N THR A 322 -5.07 -16.08 -6.30
CA THR A 322 -6.17 -15.21 -5.85
C THR A 322 -7.13 -14.90 -7.01
N ALA A 323 -6.61 -14.64 -8.23
CA ALA A 323 -7.45 -14.45 -9.41
C ALA A 323 -8.27 -15.70 -9.75
N MET A 324 -7.70 -16.90 -9.61
CA MET A 324 -8.44 -18.15 -9.83
C MET A 324 -9.44 -18.46 -8.71
N ALA A 325 -9.13 -18.14 -7.45
CA ALA A 325 -10.06 -18.26 -6.33
C ALA A 325 -11.31 -17.40 -6.55
N ILE A 326 -11.14 -16.17 -7.04
CA ILE A 326 -12.23 -15.27 -7.47
C ILE A 326 -13.08 -15.95 -8.55
N VAL A 327 -12.44 -16.47 -9.60
CA VAL A 327 -13.16 -17.06 -10.75
C VAL A 327 -13.94 -18.31 -10.36
N VAL A 328 -13.31 -19.24 -9.63
CA VAL A 328 -13.92 -20.51 -9.22
C VAL A 328 -15.08 -20.28 -8.26
N SER A 329 -14.87 -19.44 -7.24
CA SER A 329 -15.93 -19.10 -6.27
C SER A 329 -17.10 -18.33 -6.88
N SER A 330 -16.90 -17.71 -8.05
CA SER A 330 -17.95 -16.97 -8.75
C SER A 330 -18.73 -17.81 -9.76
N LEU A 331 -18.10 -18.83 -10.36
CA LEU A 331 -18.69 -19.60 -11.47
C LEU A 331 -19.09 -21.03 -11.08
N THR A 332 -18.79 -21.47 -9.86
CA THR A 332 -19.12 -22.80 -9.36
C THR A 332 -19.82 -22.70 -8.00
N ASP A 333 -20.35 -23.82 -7.52
CA ASP A 333 -20.90 -23.93 -6.16
C ASP A 333 -19.81 -24.14 -5.08
N ASP A 334 -18.53 -24.14 -5.48
CA ASP A 334 -17.38 -24.39 -4.62
C ASP A 334 -16.68 -23.08 -4.23
N MET A 335 -16.57 -22.83 -2.92
CA MET A 335 -15.99 -21.60 -2.37
C MET A 335 -14.52 -21.82 -2.02
N VAL A 336 -13.67 -21.61 -3.02
CA VAL A 336 -12.22 -21.79 -2.90
C VAL A 336 -11.56 -20.46 -2.58
N ASP A 337 -10.91 -20.38 -1.42
CA ASP A 337 -10.19 -19.17 -0.99
C ASP A 337 -8.76 -19.10 -1.58
N PRO A 338 -8.06 -17.96 -1.45
CA PRO A 338 -6.70 -17.83 -1.98
C PRO A 338 -5.68 -18.84 -1.41
N VAL A 339 -5.87 -19.32 -0.18
CA VAL A 339 -4.96 -20.27 0.48
C VAL A 339 -5.12 -21.65 -0.13
N GLU A 340 -6.36 -22.11 -0.27
CA GLU A 340 -6.67 -23.38 -0.89
C GLU A 340 -6.21 -23.41 -2.36
N MET A 341 -6.46 -22.34 -3.12
CA MET A 341 -6.00 -22.24 -4.50
C MET A 341 -4.47 -22.17 -4.60
N ALA A 342 -3.79 -21.49 -3.67
CA ALA A 342 -2.33 -21.42 -3.63
C ALA A 342 -1.70 -22.78 -3.33
N GLU A 343 -2.28 -23.53 -2.39
CA GLU A 343 -1.85 -24.89 -2.07
C GLU A 343 -2.05 -25.84 -3.27
N TRP A 344 -3.23 -25.81 -3.91
CA TRP A 344 -3.49 -26.59 -5.11
C TRP A 344 -2.52 -26.23 -6.25
N SER A 345 -2.30 -24.93 -6.48
CA SER A 345 -1.38 -24.41 -7.49
C SER A 345 0.05 -24.91 -7.26
N TYR A 346 0.54 -24.86 -6.02
CA TYR A 346 1.86 -25.35 -5.65
C TYR A 346 2.00 -26.86 -5.85
N ASN A 347 1.04 -27.65 -5.33
CA ASN A 347 1.06 -29.11 -5.40
C ASN A 347 1.02 -29.65 -6.84
N ASN A 348 0.46 -28.87 -7.77
CA ASN A 348 0.39 -29.21 -9.19
C ASN A 348 1.48 -28.54 -10.04
N GLY A 349 2.49 -27.92 -9.42
CA GLY A 349 3.69 -27.41 -10.11
C GLY A 349 3.49 -26.08 -10.84
N TYR A 350 2.50 -25.28 -10.45
CA TYR A 350 2.20 -24.00 -11.10
C TYR A 350 2.77 -22.77 -10.38
N TRP A 351 3.46 -22.96 -9.25
CA TRP A 351 4.21 -21.93 -8.55
C TRP A 351 5.60 -21.70 -9.17
N CYS A 352 5.98 -20.44 -9.32
CA CYS A 352 7.29 -20.00 -9.77
C CYS A 352 7.94 -19.16 -8.67
N LYS A 353 9.00 -19.69 -8.06
CA LYS A 353 9.71 -19.06 -6.94
C LYS A 353 10.07 -17.61 -7.26
N SER A 354 9.66 -16.70 -6.38
CA SER A 354 9.89 -15.26 -6.45
C SER A 354 9.30 -14.57 -7.69
N SER A 355 8.44 -15.25 -8.45
CA SER A 355 7.79 -14.74 -9.66
C SER A 355 6.28 -15.00 -9.69
N GLY A 356 5.72 -15.57 -8.62
CA GLY A 356 4.30 -15.90 -8.50
C GLY A 356 3.93 -17.19 -9.22
N SER A 357 3.19 -17.10 -10.32
CA SER A 357 2.60 -18.26 -10.98
C SER A 357 3.04 -18.41 -12.42
N TYR A 358 3.21 -19.65 -12.87
CA TYR A 358 3.28 -19.95 -14.29
C TYR A 358 1.93 -19.68 -14.96
N HIS A 359 1.96 -19.21 -16.21
CA HIS A 359 0.74 -18.94 -17.00
C HIS A 359 -0.17 -20.17 -17.16
N ALA A 360 0.40 -21.38 -17.05
CA ALA A 360 -0.34 -22.64 -17.10
C ALA A 360 -1.29 -22.85 -15.92
N LEU A 361 -1.13 -22.11 -14.81
CA LEU A 361 -2.06 -22.13 -13.67
C LEU A 361 -3.50 -21.90 -14.13
N ILE A 362 -3.73 -20.87 -14.95
CA ILE A 362 -5.07 -20.40 -15.29
C ILE A 362 -5.88 -21.49 -16.02
N PRO A 363 -5.43 -22.05 -17.15
CA PRO A 363 -6.18 -23.11 -17.82
C PRO A 363 -6.22 -24.42 -17.03
N ALA A 364 -5.22 -24.71 -16.20
CA ALA A 364 -5.21 -25.93 -15.39
C ALA A 364 -6.24 -25.88 -14.25
N ALA A 365 -6.27 -24.77 -13.49
CA ALA A 365 -7.26 -24.56 -12.44
C ALA A 365 -8.68 -24.49 -13.04
N ALA A 366 -8.87 -23.81 -14.17
CA ALA A 366 -10.18 -23.84 -14.83
C ALA A 366 -10.61 -25.28 -15.19
N GLY A 367 -9.69 -26.10 -15.71
CA GLY A 367 -9.97 -27.50 -16.04
C GLY A 367 -10.30 -28.38 -14.83
N GLU A 368 -9.60 -28.20 -13.72
CA GLU A 368 -9.84 -28.95 -12.46
C GLU A 368 -11.25 -28.71 -11.93
N TRP A 369 -11.71 -27.45 -11.93
CA TRP A 369 -13.07 -27.09 -11.50
C TRP A 369 -14.12 -27.24 -12.62
N GLY A 370 -13.78 -27.91 -13.73
CA GLY A 370 -14.72 -28.21 -14.81
C GLY A 370 -15.20 -26.98 -15.60
N LEU A 371 -14.49 -25.86 -15.49
CA LEU A 371 -14.83 -24.60 -16.16
C LEU A 371 -14.28 -24.58 -17.59
N PRO A 372 -15.11 -24.33 -18.62
CA PRO A 372 -14.61 -24.16 -19.98
C PRO A 372 -13.66 -22.96 -20.05
N VAL A 373 -12.47 -23.14 -20.61
CA VAL A 373 -11.48 -22.07 -20.78
C VAL A 373 -11.04 -21.96 -22.23
N SER A 374 -10.97 -20.73 -22.75
CA SER A 374 -10.44 -20.47 -24.09
C SER A 374 -9.51 -19.27 -24.10
N GLY A 375 -8.36 -19.42 -24.76
CA GLY A 375 -7.41 -18.33 -24.94
C GLY A 375 -7.90 -17.27 -25.91
N CYS A 376 -7.48 -16.03 -25.66
CA CYS A 376 -7.78 -14.86 -26.48
C CYS A 376 -6.57 -13.92 -26.52
N THR A 377 -6.37 -13.25 -27.65
CA THR A 377 -5.23 -12.34 -27.85
C THR A 377 -5.67 -10.87 -27.87
N THR A 378 -4.71 -9.95 -27.75
CA THR A 378 -4.97 -8.50 -27.92
C THR A 378 -5.54 -8.11 -29.29
N ALA A 379 -5.48 -8.99 -30.29
CA ALA A 379 -6.04 -8.78 -31.63
C ALA A 379 -7.55 -9.09 -31.73
N GLU A 380 -8.15 -9.63 -30.67
CA GLU A 380 -9.55 -10.08 -30.64
C GLU A 380 -10.38 -9.31 -29.58
N PRO A 381 -10.36 -7.97 -29.54
CA PRO A 381 -10.99 -7.19 -28.46
C PRO A 381 -12.51 -7.44 -28.36
N GLN A 382 -13.19 -7.65 -29.49
CA GLN A 382 -14.61 -7.94 -29.52
C GLN A 382 -14.95 -9.25 -28.80
N ARG A 383 -14.08 -10.25 -28.90
CA ARG A 383 -14.29 -11.56 -28.28
C ARG A 383 -14.21 -11.48 -26.76
N ILE A 384 -13.36 -10.58 -26.23
CA ILE A 384 -13.27 -10.26 -24.80
C ILE A 384 -14.56 -9.57 -24.34
N THR A 385 -15.00 -8.52 -25.03
CA THR A 385 -16.21 -7.78 -24.66
C THR A 385 -17.47 -8.63 -24.76
N ASP A 386 -17.58 -9.46 -25.80
CA ASP A 386 -18.70 -10.38 -25.98
C ASP A 386 -18.75 -11.42 -24.86
N ALA A 387 -17.60 -11.97 -24.46
CA ALA A 387 -17.54 -12.91 -23.35
C ALA A 387 -18.03 -12.27 -22.04
N LEU A 388 -17.50 -11.09 -21.71
CA LEU A 388 -17.87 -10.33 -20.51
C LEU A 388 -19.35 -9.93 -20.52
N ALA A 389 -19.89 -9.54 -21.69
CA ALA A 389 -21.30 -9.21 -21.86
C ALA A 389 -22.24 -10.43 -21.77
N ASN A 390 -21.70 -11.65 -21.89
CA ASN A 390 -22.45 -12.90 -21.67
C ASN A 390 -22.24 -13.49 -20.26
N GLY A 391 -21.69 -12.70 -19.32
CA GLY A 391 -21.49 -13.12 -17.94
C GLY A 391 -20.27 -14.04 -17.72
N LYS A 392 -19.41 -14.21 -18.72
CA LYS A 392 -18.13 -14.92 -18.54
C LYS A 392 -17.13 -14.03 -17.84
N LEU A 393 -16.14 -14.63 -17.18
CA LEU A 393 -15.01 -13.91 -16.60
C LEU A 393 -13.79 -14.08 -17.50
N VAL A 394 -12.88 -13.10 -17.47
CA VAL A 394 -11.63 -13.18 -18.23
C VAL A 394 -10.46 -12.91 -17.31
N VAL A 395 -9.60 -13.91 -17.11
CA VAL A 395 -8.31 -13.66 -16.43
C VAL A 395 -7.36 -13.04 -17.44
N ALA A 396 -6.68 -11.96 -17.04
CA ALA A 396 -5.68 -11.29 -17.85
C ALA A 396 -4.34 -11.26 -17.13
N ILE A 397 -3.24 -11.41 -17.87
CA ILE A 397 -1.90 -11.11 -17.36
C ILE A 397 -1.41 -9.78 -17.92
N MET A 398 -1.15 -8.85 -17.01
CA MET A 398 -0.69 -7.50 -17.27
C MET A 398 0.84 -7.42 -17.20
N SER A 399 1.40 -6.48 -17.94
CA SER A 399 2.76 -5.98 -17.85
C SER A 399 2.75 -4.57 -17.25
N GLU A 400 3.92 -3.94 -17.16
CA GLU A 400 4.11 -2.60 -16.62
C GLU A 400 3.08 -1.58 -17.17
N GLY A 401 2.41 -0.87 -16.25
CA GLY A 401 1.32 0.04 -16.54
C GLY A 401 0.54 0.42 -15.28
N HIS A 402 -0.78 0.63 -15.43
CA HIS A 402 -1.63 1.11 -14.34
C HIS A 402 -1.87 0.05 -13.25
N PHE A 403 -1.84 -1.22 -13.62
CA PHE A 403 -2.14 -2.32 -12.70
C PHE A 403 -0.92 -2.83 -11.92
N THR A 404 0.29 -2.61 -12.44
CA THR A 404 1.53 -3.16 -11.90
C THR A 404 2.75 -2.50 -12.54
N SER A 405 3.89 -2.50 -11.85
CA SER A 405 5.20 -2.14 -12.42
C SER A 405 5.93 -3.34 -13.05
N SER A 406 5.37 -4.55 -12.96
CA SER A 406 5.95 -5.78 -13.52
C SER A 406 4.85 -6.71 -14.09
N GLY A 407 4.80 -7.98 -13.71
CA GLY A 407 3.75 -8.93 -14.11
C GLY A 407 2.64 -9.02 -13.08
N HIS A 408 1.37 -9.05 -13.49
CA HIS A 408 0.24 -9.16 -12.56
C HIS A 408 -0.98 -9.82 -13.18
N PHE A 409 -1.62 -10.76 -12.46
CA PHE A 409 -2.88 -11.34 -12.89
C PHE A 409 -4.06 -10.52 -12.36
N ILE A 410 -5.04 -10.23 -13.21
CA ILE A 410 -6.30 -9.57 -12.85
C ILE A 410 -7.48 -10.32 -13.44
N VAL A 411 -8.69 -10.10 -12.91
CA VAL A 411 -9.94 -10.66 -13.44
C VAL A 411 -10.78 -9.55 -14.04
N LEU A 412 -11.15 -9.67 -15.31
CA LEU A 412 -12.17 -8.82 -15.93
C LEU A 412 -13.53 -9.45 -15.65
N ARG A 413 -14.44 -8.68 -15.04
CA ARG A 413 -15.69 -9.19 -14.45
C ARG A 413 -16.97 -8.71 -15.14
N GLY A 414 -16.86 -7.85 -16.14
CA GLY A 414 -18.00 -7.45 -16.97
C GLY A 414 -17.76 -6.18 -17.75
N VAL A 415 -18.81 -5.74 -18.45
CA VAL A 415 -18.83 -4.46 -19.18
C VAL A 415 -19.91 -3.57 -18.58
N LYS A 416 -19.57 -2.30 -18.30
CA LYS A 416 -20.49 -1.28 -17.83
C LYS A 416 -20.15 0.05 -18.51
N ASP A 417 -21.16 0.68 -19.10
CA ASP A 417 -21.02 1.97 -19.82
C ASP A 417 -19.92 1.98 -20.90
N GLY A 418 -19.73 0.84 -21.58
CA GLY A 418 -18.70 0.67 -22.60
C GLY A 418 -17.27 0.50 -22.05
N LYS A 419 -17.11 0.45 -20.72
CA LYS A 419 -15.85 0.21 -20.01
C LYS A 419 -15.85 -1.16 -19.34
N ILE A 420 -14.67 -1.61 -18.95
CA ILE A 420 -14.43 -2.92 -18.34
C ILE A 420 -14.41 -2.77 -16.82
N MET A 421 -15.17 -3.64 -16.15
CA MET A 421 -15.09 -3.82 -14.71
C MET A 421 -14.00 -4.83 -14.39
N VAL A 422 -13.20 -4.56 -13.36
CA VAL A 422 -12.07 -5.40 -12.94
C VAL A 422 -12.28 -5.89 -11.51
N ALA A 423 -11.78 -7.08 -11.20
CA ALA A 423 -11.50 -7.59 -9.87
C ALA A 423 -9.99 -7.86 -9.81
N ASP A 424 -9.25 -6.89 -9.28
CA ASP A 424 -7.81 -6.91 -9.13
C ASP A 424 -7.45 -7.56 -7.78
N PRO A 425 -6.74 -8.70 -7.78
CA PRO A 425 -6.41 -9.41 -6.54
C PRO A 425 -5.45 -8.64 -5.63
N ALA A 426 -4.81 -7.57 -6.08
CA ALA A 426 -3.90 -6.74 -5.27
C ALA A 426 -4.49 -5.36 -4.92
N SER A 427 -5.69 -5.01 -5.40
CA SER A 427 -6.30 -3.71 -5.11
C SER A 427 -7.83 -3.74 -5.19
N TYR A 428 -8.45 -3.49 -4.04
CA TYR A 428 -9.90 -3.32 -3.98
C TYR A 428 -10.33 -2.05 -4.73
N THR A 429 -9.61 -0.94 -4.58
CA THR A 429 -9.98 0.32 -5.23
C THR A 429 -9.92 0.24 -6.75
N ARG A 430 -8.88 -0.40 -7.34
CA ARG A 430 -8.85 -0.62 -8.80
C ARG A 430 -10.02 -1.48 -9.28
N SER A 431 -10.58 -2.31 -8.40
CA SER A 431 -11.76 -3.14 -8.67
C SER A 431 -13.09 -2.37 -8.64
N GLU A 432 -13.12 -1.20 -7.99
CA GLU A 432 -14.27 -0.29 -7.97
C GLU A 432 -14.28 0.67 -9.18
N GLN A 433 -13.18 0.74 -9.94
CA GLN A 433 -13.03 1.61 -11.10
C GLN A 433 -13.49 0.95 -12.42
N LEU A 434 -13.88 1.80 -13.38
CA LEU A 434 -14.19 1.40 -14.76
C LEU A 434 -13.02 1.70 -15.69
N TRP A 435 -12.55 0.69 -16.41
CA TRP A 435 -11.34 0.76 -17.21
C TRP A 435 -11.63 0.80 -18.71
N ASP A 436 -10.92 1.65 -19.44
CA ASP A 436 -10.97 1.59 -20.91
C ASP A 436 -10.31 0.30 -21.40
N LEU A 437 -11.00 -0.43 -22.28
CA LEU A 437 -10.48 -1.68 -22.84
C LEU A 437 -9.11 -1.47 -23.51
N SER A 438 -8.87 -0.30 -24.11
CA SER A 438 -7.58 0.03 -24.72
C SER A 438 -6.43 0.03 -23.72
N ILE A 439 -6.64 0.45 -22.47
CA ILE A 439 -5.61 0.39 -21.40
C ILE A 439 -5.23 -1.07 -21.17
N ILE A 440 -6.23 -1.93 -20.95
CA ILE A 440 -6.02 -3.37 -20.70
C ILE A 440 -5.33 -4.04 -21.89
N LEU A 441 -5.71 -3.72 -23.13
CA LEU A 441 -5.10 -4.30 -24.33
C LEU A 441 -3.66 -3.83 -24.56
N ASN A 442 -3.35 -2.58 -24.20
CA ASN A 442 -2.01 -2.01 -24.36
C ASN A 442 -1.03 -2.60 -23.34
N GLU A 443 -1.50 -2.81 -22.11
CA GLU A 443 -0.71 -3.26 -20.97
C GLU A 443 -0.72 -4.78 -20.80
N ALA A 444 -1.52 -5.53 -21.56
CA ALA A 444 -1.48 -6.98 -21.54
C ALA A 444 -0.13 -7.54 -21.98
N SER A 445 0.33 -8.60 -21.31
CA SER A 445 1.63 -9.21 -21.57
C SER A 445 1.76 -9.71 -23.01
N ARG A 446 2.85 -9.28 -23.66
CA ARG A 446 3.22 -9.74 -25.01
C ARG A 446 3.92 -11.10 -25.01
N ARG A 447 4.27 -11.63 -23.84
CA ARG A 447 5.02 -12.88 -23.67
C ARG A 447 4.23 -13.95 -22.90
N ALA A 448 2.90 -13.86 -22.94
CA ALA A 448 2.03 -14.83 -22.29
C ALA A 448 2.10 -16.21 -22.99
N GLY A 449 2.04 -17.26 -22.18
CA GLY A 449 2.00 -18.66 -22.62
C GLY A 449 0.66 -19.30 -22.30
N ALA A 450 0.50 -20.59 -22.58
CA ALA A 450 -0.68 -21.39 -22.21
C ALA A 450 -2.04 -20.78 -22.64
N GLY A 451 -2.08 -20.10 -23.79
CA GLY A 451 -3.31 -19.50 -24.34
C GLY A 451 -3.59 -18.05 -23.92
N GLY A 452 -2.71 -17.42 -23.14
CA GLY A 452 -2.84 -16.01 -22.76
C GLY A 452 -2.55 -15.01 -23.90
N PRO A 453 -2.58 -13.70 -23.62
CA PRO A 453 -2.63 -13.08 -22.29
C PRO A 453 -4.02 -12.99 -21.66
N PHE A 454 -5.08 -13.39 -22.37
CA PHE A 454 -6.45 -13.42 -21.86
C PHE A 454 -7.00 -14.84 -21.89
N TRP A 455 -7.59 -15.29 -20.78
CA TRP A 455 -8.28 -16.57 -20.66
C TRP A 455 -9.74 -16.31 -20.35
N ILE A 456 -10.61 -16.58 -21.32
CA ILE A 456 -12.06 -16.48 -21.16
C ILE A 456 -12.56 -17.75 -20.49
N ILE A 457 -13.24 -17.62 -19.36
CA ILE A 457 -13.68 -18.73 -18.50
C ILE A 457 -15.19 -18.65 -18.24
N GLY A 458 -15.86 -19.80 -18.36
CA GLY A 458 -17.33 -19.93 -18.22
C GLY A 458 -18.05 -20.05 -19.56
#